data_AF-A0A183HRL7-F1
#
_entry.id   AF-A0A183HRL7-F1
#
_cell.length_a   1.000
_cell.length_b   1.000
_cell.length_c   1.000
_cell.angle_alpha   90.00
_cell.angle_beta   90.00
_cell.angle_gamma   90.00
#
_symmetry.space_group_name_H-M   'P 1'
#
loop_
_entity.id
_entity.type
_entity.pdbx_description
1 polymer ?
#
loop_
_entity_poly.entity_id
_entity_poly.type
_entity_poly.pdbx_seq_one_letter_code
_entity_poly.pdbx_strand_id
1 'polypeptide(L)'
;MIESGLRRLEIGQLAICKFGSSVKMISDFGNYGDSGLGGKLINELNFDQDRTDLVNLLKSSKKIFERARGRERNDQMLIIVSDGRGVLADGAETTKKALAELHADQVTVLFVAIDNGDKSIVDMKVAEFTADGNVNLIPYLQKFPFPFYVVVGHVAMLPATIGDAVRQWFELTARDS
;
A
#
# COMPACT_ATOMS: atom_id res chain seq x y z
N MET A 1 4.42 17.60 0.04
CA MET A 1 4.96 17.52 -1.34
C MET A 1 4.15 16.57 -2.23
N ILE A 2 3.81 15.34 -1.79
CA ILE A 2 2.95 14.41 -2.58
C ILE A 2 1.50 14.90 -2.64
N GLU A 3 0.94 15.33 -1.51
CA GLU A 3 -0.42 15.88 -1.40
C GLU A 3 -0.67 17.04 -2.38
N SER A 4 0.23 18.02 -2.44
CA SER A 4 0.14 19.17 -3.34
C SER A 4 0.24 18.80 -4.83
N GLY A 5 0.93 17.69 -5.15
CA GLY A 5 1.03 17.16 -6.50
C GLY A 5 -0.25 16.47 -6.95
N LEU A 6 -0.83 15.64 -6.09
CA LEU A 6 -2.11 14.96 -6.35
C LEU A 6 -3.29 15.94 -6.40
N ARG A 7 -3.29 16.99 -5.54
CA ARG A 7 -4.31 18.05 -5.55
C ARG A 7 -4.29 18.89 -6.84
N ARG A 8 -3.14 19.07 -7.48
CA ARG A 8 -2.98 19.84 -8.73
C ARG A 8 -3.51 19.13 -9.98
N LEU A 9 -3.81 17.84 -9.89
CA LEU A 9 -4.28 17.04 -11.02
C LEU A 9 -5.81 17.08 -11.23
N GLU A 10 -6.58 17.80 -10.40
CA GLU A 10 -8.04 18.10 -10.52
C GLU A 10 -9.00 16.94 -10.92
N ILE A 11 -8.55 15.68 -11.02
CA ILE A 11 -9.30 14.58 -11.66
C ILE A 11 -9.62 13.41 -10.69
N GLY A 12 -9.35 13.50 -9.38
CA GLY A 12 -9.63 12.37 -8.47
C GLY A 12 -9.64 12.66 -6.98
N GLN A 13 -10.39 11.86 -6.23
CA GLN A 13 -10.50 11.95 -4.76
C GLN A 13 -9.32 11.25 -4.06
N LEU A 14 -8.86 11.80 -2.93
CA LEU A 14 -7.78 11.23 -2.12
C LEU A 14 -8.23 10.97 -0.69
N ALA A 15 -8.06 9.74 -0.23
CA ALA A 15 -8.17 9.37 1.18
C ALA A 15 -6.80 8.94 1.71
N ILE A 16 -6.56 9.17 3.00
CA ILE A 16 -5.33 8.79 3.68
C ILE A 16 -5.69 8.07 4.97
N CYS A 17 -5.08 6.92 5.20
CA CYS A 17 -5.14 6.19 6.45
C CYS A 17 -3.74 5.82 6.92
N LYS A 18 -3.60 5.61 8.23
CA LYS A 18 -2.44 4.91 8.81
C LYS A 18 -2.85 3.51 9.23
N PHE A 19 -1.88 2.61 9.24
CA PHE A 19 -2.09 1.22 9.62
C PHE A 19 -0.93 0.68 10.46
N GLY A 20 -1.22 -0.39 11.20
CA GLY A 20 -0.32 -1.10 12.10
C GLY A 20 -1.10 -2.27 12.69
N SER A 21 -1.32 -2.29 14.00
CA SER A 21 -2.23 -3.26 14.62
C SER A 21 -3.70 -2.98 14.27
N SER A 22 -4.02 -1.73 13.91
CA SER A 22 -5.34 -1.27 13.48
C SER A 22 -5.22 -0.31 12.29
N VAL A 23 -6.35 -0.01 11.63
CA VAL A 23 -6.43 0.95 10.52
C VAL A 23 -7.20 2.18 11.01
N LYS A 24 -6.63 3.38 10.83
CA LYS A 24 -7.26 4.65 11.19
C LYS A 24 -7.24 5.62 10.01
N MET A 25 -8.41 6.12 9.63
CA MET A 25 -8.53 7.20 8.63
C MET A 25 -7.96 8.50 9.20
N ILE A 26 -7.10 9.15 8.41
CA ILE A 26 -6.58 10.50 8.67
C ILE A 26 -7.38 11.52 7.84
N SER A 27 -7.73 11.15 6.61
CA SER A 27 -8.54 11.95 5.70
C SER A 27 -9.41 11.06 4.82
N ASP A 28 -10.67 11.44 4.60
CA ASP A 28 -11.59 10.75 3.72
C ASP A 28 -11.58 11.36 2.30
N PHE A 29 -12.10 10.64 1.30
CA PHE A 29 -12.13 11.02 -0.12
C PHE A 29 -12.82 12.37 -0.39
N GLY A 30 -13.74 12.79 0.48
CA GLY A 30 -14.48 14.04 0.38
C GLY A 30 -13.80 15.26 1.04
N ASN A 31 -12.68 15.08 1.75
CA ASN A 31 -12.02 16.15 2.51
C ASN A 31 -11.16 17.07 1.62
N TYR A 32 -11.76 17.62 0.57
CA TYR A 32 -11.11 18.63 -0.27
C TYR A 32 -10.87 19.92 0.51
N GLY A 33 -9.66 20.46 0.39
CA GLY A 33 -9.34 21.80 0.90
C GLY A 33 -9.05 21.94 2.40
N ASP A 34 -8.91 20.84 3.16
CA ASP A 34 -8.48 20.94 4.56
C ASP A 34 -7.02 21.45 4.65
N SER A 35 -6.87 22.73 4.98
CA SER A 35 -5.57 23.40 5.13
C SER A 35 -4.73 22.83 6.29
N GLY A 36 -5.33 22.01 7.16
CA GLY A 36 -4.67 21.36 8.29
C GLY A 36 -4.16 19.94 8.04
N LEU A 37 -4.34 19.36 6.84
CA LEU A 37 -4.00 17.95 6.58
C LEU A 37 -2.53 17.63 6.87
N GLY A 38 -1.60 18.52 6.48
CA GLY A 38 -0.17 18.35 6.77
C GLY A 38 0.13 18.24 8.26
N GLY A 39 -0.46 19.12 9.08
CA GLY A 39 -0.32 19.06 10.55
C GLY A 39 -0.95 17.81 11.15
N LYS A 40 -2.13 17.40 10.65
CA LYS A 40 -2.78 16.14 11.06
C LYS A 40 -1.92 14.93 10.75
N LEU A 41 -1.31 14.87 9.57
CA LEU A 41 -0.42 13.77 9.18
C LEU A 41 0.78 13.66 10.13
N ILE A 42 1.43 14.79 10.43
CA ILE A 42 2.59 14.82 11.34
C ILE A 42 2.20 14.33 12.75
N ASN A 43 1.03 14.74 13.25
CA ASN A 43 0.56 14.35 14.58
C ASN A 43 0.07 12.89 14.67
N GLU A 44 -0.38 12.31 13.56
CA GLU A 44 -0.95 10.97 13.53
C GLU A 44 0.10 9.88 13.22
N LEU A 45 1.18 10.20 12.49
CA LEU A 45 2.21 9.25 12.09
C LEU A 45 3.32 9.13 13.15
N ASN A 46 3.00 8.49 14.27
CA ASN A 46 3.92 8.32 15.40
C ASN A 46 4.79 7.05 15.35
N PHE A 47 4.53 6.13 14.41
CA PHE A 47 5.27 4.88 14.24
C PHE A 47 5.41 4.03 15.52
N ASP A 48 4.39 4.07 16.38
CA ASP A 48 4.35 3.43 17.70
C ASP A 48 3.72 2.02 17.69
N GLN A 49 3.37 1.51 16.50
CA GLN A 49 2.69 0.24 16.33
C GLN A 49 3.69 -0.92 16.37
N ASP A 50 3.37 -1.96 17.13
CA ASP A 50 4.20 -3.14 17.35
C ASP A 50 3.99 -4.27 16.32
N ARG A 51 2.94 -4.14 15.49
CA ARG A 51 2.56 -5.12 14.47
C ARG A 51 2.08 -4.44 13.21
N THR A 52 2.26 -5.12 12.08
CA THR A 52 1.70 -4.77 10.78
C THR A 52 0.64 -5.80 10.39
N ASP A 53 -0.65 -5.44 10.48
CA ASP A 53 -1.77 -6.30 10.08
C ASP A 53 -2.25 -5.93 8.67
N LEU A 54 -1.60 -6.51 7.65
CA LEU A 54 -1.94 -6.22 6.25
C LEU A 54 -3.29 -6.80 5.84
N VAL A 55 -3.68 -7.94 6.40
CA VAL A 55 -4.97 -8.54 6.07
C VAL A 55 -6.10 -7.63 6.53
N ASN A 56 -5.98 -7.04 7.72
CA ASN A 56 -6.92 -6.04 8.21
C ASN A 56 -6.89 -4.75 7.38
N LEU A 57 -5.70 -4.30 6.94
CA LEU A 57 -5.58 -3.17 6.00
C LEU A 57 -6.38 -3.43 4.72
N LEU A 58 -6.11 -4.54 4.02
CA LEU A 58 -6.74 -4.85 2.74
C LEU A 58 -8.27 -4.99 2.88
N LYS A 59 -8.74 -5.67 3.93
CA LYS A 59 -10.19 -5.81 4.22
C LYS A 59 -10.84 -4.47 4.56
N SER A 60 -10.14 -3.60 5.29
CA SER A 60 -10.64 -2.26 5.62
C SER A 60 -10.68 -1.38 4.39
N SER A 61 -9.63 -1.41 3.57
CA SER A 61 -9.56 -0.70 2.29
C SER A 61 -10.68 -1.11 1.34
N LYS A 62 -11.00 -2.41 1.23
CA LYS A 62 -12.15 -2.89 0.44
C LYS A 62 -13.44 -2.18 0.84
N LYS A 63 -13.77 -2.15 2.13
CA LYS A 63 -14.97 -1.45 2.66
C LYS A 63 -14.94 0.06 2.40
N ILE A 64 -13.77 0.68 2.49
CA ILE A 64 -13.58 2.11 2.22
C ILE A 64 -13.86 2.40 0.74
N PHE A 65 -13.30 1.59 -0.17
CA PHE A 65 -13.53 1.72 -1.61
C PHE A 65 -14.96 1.39 -2.02
N GLU A 66 -15.59 0.38 -1.43
CA GLU A 66 -17.00 0.04 -1.65
C GLU A 66 -17.92 1.22 -1.30
N ARG A 67 -17.65 1.93 -0.20
CA ARG A 67 -18.42 3.13 0.19
C ARG A 67 -18.20 4.31 -0.76
N ALA A 68 -16.98 4.47 -1.25
CA ALA A 68 -16.62 5.53 -2.18
C ALA A 68 -17.13 5.25 -3.61
N ARG A 69 -17.38 3.97 -3.93
CA ARG A 69 -17.99 3.53 -5.18
C ARG A 69 -19.48 3.89 -5.14
N GLY A 70 -19.77 5.15 -5.45
CA GLY A 70 -21.12 5.68 -5.55
C GLY A 70 -21.89 5.08 -6.74
N ARG A 71 -22.72 5.89 -7.40
CA ARG A 71 -23.48 5.43 -8.58
C ARG A 71 -22.67 5.38 -9.87
N GLU A 72 -21.56 6.09 -9.92
CA GLU A 72 -20.70 6.15 -11.11
C GLU A 72 -19.51 5.18 -10.99
N ARG A 73 -19.08 4.67 -12.14
CA ARG A 73 -17.91 3.80 -12.24
C ARG A 73 -16.67 4.68 -12.07
N ASN A 74 -15.91 4.41 -11.02
CA ASN A 74 -14.65 5.10 -10.74
C ASN A 74 -13.53 4.06 -10.65
N ASP A 75 -12.39 4.36 -11.27
CA ASP A 75 -11.18 3.57 -11.07
C ASP A 75 -10.59 3.85 -9.69
N GLN A 76 -10.17 2.79 -8.99
CA GLN A 76 -9.71 2.88 -7.61
C GLN A 76 -8.31 2.29 -7.46
N MET A 77 -7.41 3.02 -6.80
CA MET A 77 -6.04 2.59 -6.53
C MET A 77 -5.73 2.69 -5.03
N LEU A 78 -5.15 1.63 -4.48
CA LEU A 78 -4.55 1.58 -3.15
C LEU A 78 -3.03 1.62 -3.26
N ILE A 79 -2.41 2.64 -2.67
CA ILE A 79 -0.95 2.70 -2.51
C ILE A 79 -0.61 2.42 -1.06
N ILE A 80 0.10 1.33 -0.81
CA ILE A 80 0.58 0.93 0.51
C ILE A 80 2.04 1.34 0.62
N VAL A 81 2.38 2.13 1.64
CA VAL A 81 3.75 2.56 1.88
C VAL A 81 4.21 1.99 3.21
N SER A 82 5.24 1.13 3.19
CA SER A 82 5.79 0.44 4.36
C SER A 82 7.21 -0.03 4.04
N ASP A 83 8.03 -0.38 5.03
CA ASP A 83 9.33 -1.01 4.81
C ASP A 83 9.24 -2.47 4.31
N GLY A 84 8.02 -3.01 4.20
CA GLY A 84 7.76 -4.36 3.72
C GLY A 84 8.12 -5.46 4.72
N ARG A 85 8.64 -5.11 5.91
CA ARG A 85 8.99 -6.07 6.95
C ARG A 85 7.71 -6.50 7.67
N GLY A 86 7.52 -7.81 7.81
CA GLY A 86 6.30 -8.37 8.41
C GLY A 86 5.14 -8.59 7.43
N VAL A 87 5.33 -8.33 6.12
CA VAL A 87 4.33 -8.65 5.10
C VAL A 87 3.94 -10.14 5.09
N LEU A 88 4.88 -11.01 5.49
CA LEU A 88 4.67 -12.46 5.56
C LEU A 88 4.15 -12.95 6.92
N ALA A 89 3.92 -12.07 7.91
CA ALA A 89 3.56 -12.45 9.27
C ALA A 89 2.25 -13.25 9.37
N ASP A 90 1.23 -12.85 8.59
CA ASP A 90 -0.08 -13.53 8.55
C ASP A 90 -0.16 -14.63 7.47
N GLY A 91 0.99 -14.96 6.86
CA GLY A 91 1.11 -15.89 5.74
C GLY A 91 0.82 -15.24 4.38
N ALA A 92 1.63 -15.60 3.38
CA ALA A 92 1.52 -15.06 2.02
C ALA A 92 0.13 -15.36 1.39
N GLU A 93 -0.42 -16.55 1.62
CA GLU A 93 -1.70 -16.97 1.03
C GLU A 93 -2.89 -16.19 1.55
N THR A 94 -2.94 -15.87 2.85
CA THR A 94 -3.99 -15.04 3.44
C THR A 94 -4.00 -13.65 2.81
N THR A 95 -2.80 -13.07 2.62
CA THR A 95 -2.64 -11.76 1.99
C THR A 95 -3.03 -11.80 0.51
N LYS A 96 -2.60 -12.83 -0.23
CA LYS A 96 -2.99 -13.02 -1.64
C LYS A 96 -4.50 -13.15 -1.80
N LYS A 97 -5.19 -13.85 -0.89
CA LYS A 97 -6.65 -13.95 -0.91
C LYS A 97 -7.30 -12.58 -0.74
N ALA A 98 -6.87 -11.79 0.24
CA ALA A 98 -7.39 -10.43 0.44
C ALA A 98 -7.09 -9.50 -0.75
N LEU A 99 -5.94 -9.65 -1.40
CA LEU A 99 -5.61 -8.95 -2.65
C LEU A 99 -6.53 -9.37 -3.80
N ALA A 100 -6.83 -10.66 -3.94
CA ALA A 100 -7.75 -11.16 -4.95
C ALA A 100 -9.17 -10.58 -4.78
N GLU A 101 -9.63 -10.40 -3.54
CA GLU A 101 -10.93 -9.76 -3.24
C GLU A 101 -10.97 -8.27 -3.62
N LEU A 102 -9.86 -7.54 -3.53
CA LEU A 102 -9.73 -6.16 -4.01
C LEU A 102 -9.63 -6.10 -5.55
N HIS A 103 -8.88 -7.02 -6.14
CA HIS A 103 -8.75 -7.11 -7.59
C HIS A 103 -10.07 -7.47 -8.27
N ALA A 104 -10.88 -8.35 -7.66
CA ALA A 104 -12.23 -8.67 -8.14
C ALA A 104 -13.14 -7.43 -8.16
N ASP A 105 -12.89 -6.48 -7.26
CA ASP A 105 -13.54 -5.17 -7.25
C ASP A 105 -12.86 -4.16 -8.18
N GLN A 106 -11.92 -4.56 -9.04
CA GLN A 106 -11.18 -3.63 -9.91
C GLN A 106 -10.37 -2.56 -9.14
N VAL A 107 -9.93 -2.87 -7.91
CA VAL A 107 -9.02 -2.00 -7.16
C VAL A 107 -7.58 -2.40 -7.46
N THR A 108 -6.81 -1.48 -8.03
CA THR A 108 -5.36 -1.66 -8.26
C THR A 108 -4.62 -1.47 -6.94
N VAL A 109 -3.79 -2.44 -6.54
CA VAL A 109 -2.99 -2.35 -5.31
C VAL A 109 -1.51 -2.28 -5.66
N LEU A 110 -0.84 -1.22 -5.21
CA LEU A 110 0.60 -1.00 -5.33
C LEU A 110 1.23 -1.01 -3.94
N PHE A 111 2.27 -1.83 -3.76
CA PHE A 111 3.11 -1.79 -2.56
C PHE A 111 4.41 -1.04 -2.81
N VAL A 112 4.68 0.01 -2.04
CA VAL A 112 5.92 0.78 -2.06
C VAL A 112 6.73 0.39 -0.82
N ALA A 113 7.75 -0.45 -1.05
CA ALA A 113 8.67 -0.92 -0.01
C ALA A 113 9.79 0.09 0.21
N ILE A 114 9.84 0.73 1.38
CA ILE A 114 10.91 1.66 1.76
C ILE A 114 12.10 0.86 2.28
N ASP A 115 13.20 0.88 1.53
CA ASP A 115 14.41 0.12 1.86
C ASP A 115 15.51 1.04 2.42
N ASN A 116 15.23 1.63 3.59
CA ASN A 116 16.15 2.56 4.26
C ASN A 116 16.86 1.94 5.48
N GLY A 117 16.68 0.63 5.74
CA GLY A 117 17.23 -0.02 6.93
C GLY A 117 18.63 -0.60 6.70
N ASP A 118 19.34 -0.90 7.80
CA ASP A 118 20.69 -1.49 7.76
C ASP A 118 20.76 -2.85 7.01
N LYS A 119 19.62 -3.54 6.90
CA LYS A 119 19.46 -4.77 6.12
C LYS A 119 18.43 -4.54 5.03
N SER A 120 18.88 -4.58 3.78
CA SER A 120 18.01 -4.43 2.64
C SER A 120 16.96 -5.53 2.58
N ILE A 121 15.72 -5.18 2.27
CA ILE A 121 14.65 -6.17 1.99
C ILE A 121 15.00 -7.11 0.82
N VAL A 122 15.86 -6.66 -0.10
CA VAL A 122 16.34 -7.44 -1.24
C VAL A 122 17.25 -8.59 -0.79
N ASP A 123 18.07 -8.35 0.24
CA ASP A 123 19.00 -9.32 0.79
C ASP A 123 18.37 -10.24 1.85
N MET A 124 17.15 -9.92 2.29
CA MET A 124 16.44 -10.72 3.29
C MET A 124 16.12 -12.11 2.76
N LYS A 125 16.21 -13.11 3.65
CA LYS A 125 15.80 -14.49 3.39
C LYS A 125 14.80 -14.95 4.44
N VAL A 126 13.91 -15.84 4.03
CA VAL A 126 12.99 -16.55 4.91
C VAL A 126 13.36 -18.02 4.98
N ALA A 127 13.24 -18.60 6.17
CA ALA A 127 13.40 -20.03 6.37
C ALA A 127 12.10 -20.74 6.02
N GLU A 128 12.17 -21.72 5.12
CA GLU A 128 11.09 -22.64 4.82
C GLU A 128 11.51 -24.05 5.24
N PHE A 129 10.70 -24.69 6.08
CA PHE A 129 10.94 -26.07 6.52
C PHE A 129 10.32 -27.01 5.49
N THR A 130 11.13 -27.89 4.91
CA THR A 130 10.63 -28.93 4.00
C THR A 130 10.00 -30.07 4.81
N ALA A 131 9.20 -30.91 4.13
CA ALA A 131 8.59 -32.09 4.74
C ALA A 131 9.62 -33.06 5.36
N ASP A 132 10.85 -33.05 4.84
CA ASP A 132 11.97 -33.87 5.32
C ASP A 132 12.70 -33.25 6.53
N GLY A 133 12.25 -32.10 7.04
CA GLY A 133 12.85 -31.40 8.18
C GLY A 133 14.05 -30.52 7.84
N ASN A 134 14.41 -30.40 6.55
CA ASN A 134 15.49 -29.50 6.12
C ASN A 134 15.02 -28.05 6.08
N VAL A 135 15.94 -27.12 6.40
CA VAL A 135 15.69 -25.68 6.29
C VAL A 135 16.21 -25.17 4.95
N ASN A 136 15.33 -24.63 4.12
CA ASN A 136 15.68 -23.91 2.92
C ASN A 136 15.62 -22.40 3.16
N LEU A 137 16.65 -21.66 2.76
CA LEU A 137 16.67 -20.21 2.84
C LEU A 137 16.29 -19.62 1.49
N ILE A 138 15.10 -19.02 1.43
CA ILE A 138 14.52 -18.50 0.20
C ILE A 138 14.58 -16.96 0.25
N PRO A 139 14.92 -16.27 -0.85
CA PRO A 139 14.83 -14.80 -0.91
C PRO A 139 13.45 -14.31 -0.49
N TYR A 140 13.41 -13.31 0.40
CA TYR A 140 12.16 -12.77 0.97
C TYR A 140 11.21 -12.29 -0.12
N LEU A 141 11.75 -11.56 -1.11
CA LEU A 141 10.97 -11.03 -2.23
C LEU A 141 10.35 -12.11 -3.11
N GLN A 142 10.88 -13.33 -3.13
CA GLN A 142 10.29 -14.46 -3.86
C GLN A 142 8.95 -14.91 -3.25
N LYS A 143 8.77 -14.69 -1.94
CA LYS A 143 7.52 -15.01 -1.24
C LYS A 143 6.60 -13.79 -1.08
N PHE A 144 7.01 -12.62 -1.60
CA PHE A 144 6.24 -11.39 -1.46
C PHE A 144 4.86 -11.51 -2.12
N PRO A 145 3.76 -11.23 -1.41
CA PRO A 145 2.41 -11.56 -1.86
C PRO A 145 1.81 -10.51 -2.82
N PHE A 146 2.47 -9.36 -3.01
CA PHE A 146 1.98 -8.30 -3.87
C PHE A 146 2.48 -8.48 -5.31
N PRO A 147 1.58 -8.52 -6.32
CA PRO A 147 1.98 -8.65 -7.71
C PRO A 147 2.64 -7.37 -8.25
N PHE A 148 2.21 -6.20 -7.75
CA PHE A 148 2.77 -4.90 -8.09
C PHE A 148 3.43 -4.30 -6.86
N TYR A 149 4.76 -4.21 -6.89
CA TYR A 149 5.53 -3.55 -5.86
C TYR A 149 6.74 -2.82 -6.44
N VAL A 150 7.20 -1.81 -5.71
CA VAL A 150 8.44 -1.09 -6.00
C VAL A 150 9.25 -0.99 -4.73
N VAL A 151 10.55 -1.27 -4.84
CA VAL A 151 11.51 -1.09 -3.73
C VAL A 151 12.19 0.26 -3.92
N VAL A 152 12.10 1.11 -2.91
CA VAL A 152 12.63 2.47 -2.91
C VAL A 152 13.74 2.57 -1.87
N GLY A 153 14.99 2.62 -2.32
CA GLY A 153 16.17 2.66 -1.43
C GLY A 153 16.39 3.99 -0.70
N HIS A 154 15.70 5.06 -1.10
CA HIS A 154 15.79 6.36 -0.44
C HIS A 154 14.43 7.04 -0.38
N VAL A 155 14.00 7.44 0.82
CA VAL A 155 12.72 8.17 1.05
C VAL A 155 12.58 9.43 0.20
N ALA A 156 13.68 10.08 -0.16
CA ALA A 156 13.67 11.25 -1.04
C ALA A 156 13.10 10.94 -2.45
N MET A 157 13.16 9.68 -2.89
CA MET A 157 12.61 9.25 -4.19
C MET A 157 11.10 8.95 -4.14
N LEU A 158 10.52 8.75 -2.95
CA LEU A 158 9.10 8.39 -2.80
C LEU A 158 8.14 9.32 -3.54
N PRO A 159 8.28 10.66 -3.49
CA PRO A 159 7.36 11.53 -4.21
C PRO A 159 7.39 11.32 -5.72
N ALA A 160 8.58 11.12 -6.30
CA ALA A 160 8.74 10.85 -7.72
C ALA A 160 8.18 9.47 -8.09
N THR A 161 8.55 8.43 -7.33
CA THR A 161 8.08 7.05 -7.56
C THR A 161 6.56 6.94 -7.49
N ILE A 162 5.92 7.58 -6.50
CA ILE A 162 4.46 7.58 -6.37
C ILE A 162 3.83 8.37 -7.52
N GLY A 163 4.40 9.52 -7.90
CA GLY A 163 3.93 10.31 -9.04
C GLY A 163 3.95 9.52 -10.35
N ASP A 164 5.05 8.82 -10.62
CA ASP A 164 5.20 7.98 -11.80
C ASP A 164 4.22 6.79 -11.80
N ALA A 165 4.04 6.14 -10.65
CA ALA A 165 3.12 5.02 -10.53
C ALA A 165 1.66 5.45 -10.74
N VAL A 166 1.26 6.59 -10.19
CA VAL A 166 -0.08 7.18 -10.40
C VAL A 166 -0.27 7.54 -11.88
N ARG A 167 0.73 8.15 -12.52
CA ARG A 167 0.69 8.44 -13.96
C ARG A 167 0.50 7.17 -14.80
N GLN A 168 1.29 6.13 -14.53
CA GLN A 168 1.18 4.84 -15.23
C GLN A 168 -0.20 4.21 -15.01
N TRP A 169 -0.72 4.27 -13.79
CA TRP A 169 -2.06 3.75 -13.49
C TRP A 169 -3.15 4.48 -14.29
N PHE A 170 -3.11 5.82 -14.34
CA PHE A 170 -4.04 6.60 -15.19
C PHE A 170 -3.94 6.24 -16.68
N GLU A 171 -2.72 6.02 -17.19
CA GLU A 171 -2.52 5.62 -18.59
C GLU A 171 -3.08 4.22 -18.89
N LEU A 172 -3.05 3.31 -17.92
CA LEU A 172 -3.62 1.97 -18.06
C LEU A 172 -5.15 2.03 -18.03
N THR A 173 -5.74 2.74 -17.05
CA THR A 173 -7.19 2.79 -16.92
C THR A 173 -7.86 3.58 -18.05
N ALA A 174 -7.21 4.62 -18.56
CA ALA A 174 -7.69 5.37 -19.72
C ALA A 174 -7.69 4.57 -21.03
N ARG A 175 -6.87 3.52 -21.14
CA ARG A 175 -6.85 2.62 -22.32
C ARG A 175 -7.92 1.53 -22.25
N ASP A 176 -8.33 1.15 -21.05
CA ASP A 176 -9.31 0.11 -20.78
C ASP A 176 -10.76 0.65 -20.63
N SER A 177 -10.94 1.97 -20.82
CA SER A 177 -12.22 2.70 -20.68
C SER A 177 -12.90 3.00 -22.02
#